data_AF-A0A024VJA7-F1
#
_entry.id   AF-A0A024VJA7-F1
#
_cell.length_a   1.000
_cell.length_b   1.000
_cell.length_c   1.000
_cell.angle_alpha   90.00
_cell.angle_beta   90.00
_cell.angle_gamma   90.00
#
_symmetry.space_group_name_H-M   'P 1'
#
loop_
_entity.id
_entity.type
_entity.pdbx_description
1 polymer ?
#
loop_
_entity_poly.entity_id
_entity_poly.type
_entity_poly.pdbx_seq_one_letter_code
_entity_poly.pdbx_strand_id
1 'polypeptide(L)'
;MRAIIIYIRFTPITTIVLHICMLYTTHKKKQVVTTILLEIKIQNYKKCNIFAAAIAAAEKTGAAQGAAAGMKAGKFAVIESLKKLYVHHFWPAMPNYILEMSHYNDVAKLTALIHTHKYNACDVNMDESFQAMCTQFDIKFGVTKADGSTFRFLPRYGVPKVLENVAAEAELTAKAAEAAESAKVTAEITEQQTALIEAGFNSSITSINASIVAIVVIVLIMVIIYLILRYRRKKKMKKKLQYIKLLDE
;
A
#
# COMPACT_ATOMS: atom_id res chain seq x y z
N MET A 1 -58.14 -5.85 -24.93
CA MET A 1 -58.16 -4.74 -25.94
C MET A 1 -59.48 -3.98 -26.00
N ARG A 2 -60.67 -4.56 -25.73
CA ARG A 2 -61.96 -3.85 -25.86
C ARG A 2 -62.29 -2.83 -24.74
N ALA A 3 -61.74 -2.98 -23.53
CA ALA A 3 -61.98 -2.05 -22.42
C ALA A 3 -61.12 -0.75 -22.50
N ILE A 4 -59.96 -0.81 -23.16
CA ILE A 4 -59.03 0.34 -23.27
C ILE A 4 -59.55 1.40 -24.25
N ILE A 5 -60.34 0.98 -25.26
CA ILE A 5 -60.87 1.85 -26.31
C ILE A 5 -62.01 2.76 -25.78
N ILE A 6 -62.76 2.31 -24.76
CA ILE A 6 -63.86 3.09 -24.17
C ILE A 6 -63.34 4.24 -23.29
N TYR A 7 -62.19 4.05 -22.61
CA TYR A 7 -61.59 5.04 -21.71
C TYR A 7 -60.99 6.28 -22.44
N ILE A 8 -60.66 6.12 -23.73
CA ILE A 8 -60.04 7.16 -24.57
C ILE A 8 -61.10 8.14 -25.13
N ARG A 9 -62.38 7.75 -25.18
CA ARG A 9 -63.44 8.54 -25.83
C ARG A 9 -64.09 9.61 -24.94
N PHE A 10 -63.81 9.60 -23.62
CA PHE A 10 -64.40 10.53 -22.63
C PHE A 10 -63.38 11.35 -21.84
N THR A 11 -62.07 11.18 -22.09
CA THR A 11 -61.02 11.94 -21.41
C THR A 11 -60.61 13.15 -22.26
N PRO A 12 -60.64 14.38 -21.72
CA PRO A 12 -60.26 15.57 -22.49
C PRO A 12 -58.81 15.44 -22.97
N ILE A 13 -58.50 15.90 -24.19
CA ILE A 13 -57.16 15.85 -24.80
C ILE A 13 -56.06 16.36 -23.84
N THR A 14 -56.41 17.29 -22.94
CA THR A 14 -55.55 17.81 -21.88
C THR A 14 -55.12 16.78 -20.83
N THR A 15 -55.94 15.80 -20.45
CA THR A 15 -55.55 14.73 -19.49
C THR A 15 -54.69 13.65 -20.13
N ILE A 16 -54.89 13.34 -21.43
CA ILE A 16 -54.05 12.40 -22.18
C ILE A 16 -52.64 13.00 -22.37
N VAL A 17 -52.55 14.28 -22.74
CA VAL A 17 -51.27 15.01 -22.83
C VAL A 17 -50.59 15.10 -21.45
N LEU A 18 -51.35 15.32 -20.37
CA LEU A 18 -50.79 15.31 -19.00
C LEU A 18 -50.24 13.93 -18.60
N HIS A 19 -50.95 12.85 -18.94
CA HIS A 19 -50.53 11.47 -18.64
C HIS A 19 -49.32 11.05 -19.48
N ILE A 20 -49.27 11.38 -20.77
CA ILE A 20 -48.10 11.12 -21.62
C ILE A 20 -46.91 11.94 -21.14
N CYS A 21 -47.10 13.21 -20.76
CA CYS A 21 -46.05 14.05 -20.19
C CYS A 21 -45.56 13.52 -18.81
N MET A 22 -46.46 13.00 -17.97
CA MET A 22 -46.10 12.35 -16.70
C MET A 22 -45.40 11.00 -16.91
N LEU A 23 -45.81 10.18 -17.88
CA LEU A 23 -45.14 8.93 -18.26
C LEU A 23 -43.75 9.19 -18.86
N TYR A 24 -43.62 10.21 -19.71
CA TYR A 24 -42.33 10.58 -20.31
C TYR A 24 -41.36 11.16 -19.27
N THR A 25 -41.84 11.97 -18.33
CA THR A 25 -41.02 12.50 -17.23
C THR A 25 -40.65 11.43 -16.19
N THR A 26 -41.52 10.47 -15.89
CA THR A 26 -41.22 9.36 -14.98
C THR A 26 -40.26 8.34 -15.60
N HIS A 27 -40.41 8.00 -16.89
CA HIS A 27 -39.49 7.12 -17.60
C HIS A 27 -38.10 7.76 -17.77
N LYS A 28 -38.03 9.05 -18.15
CA LYS A 28 -36.75 9.80 -18.16
C LYS A 28 -36.11 9.86 -16.77
N LYS A 29 -36.88 10.12 -15.70
CA LYS A 29 -36.34 10.12 -14.32
C LYS A 29 -35.77 8.76 -13.94
N LYS A 30 -36.49 7.66 -14.23
CA LYS A 30 -36.04 6.30 -13.92
C LYS A 30 -34.76 5.93 -14.70
N GLN A 31 -34.67 6.36 -15.95
CA GLN A 31 -33.50 6.16 -16.80
C GLN A 31 -32.29 7.01 -16.34
N VAL A 32 -32.51 8.27 -15.98
CA VAL A 32 -31.45 9.14 -15.43
C VAL A 32 -30.92 8.59 -14.10
N VAL A 33 -31.79 8.15 -13.19
CA VAL A 33 -31.39 7.58 -11.89
C VAL A 33 -30.60 6.28 -12.06
N THR A 34 -30.99 5.42 -12.99
CA THR A 34 -30.26 4.17 -13.26
C THR A 34 -28.91 4.40 -13.92
N THR A 35 -28.79 5.37 -14.83
CA THR A 35 -27.48 5.77 -15.39
C THR A 35 -26.56 6.35 -14.33
N ILE A 36 -27.05 7.23 -13.45
CA ILE A 36 -26.26 7.79 -12.34
C ILE A 36 -25.76 6.69 -11.39
N LEU A 37 -26.62 5.71 -11.04
CA LEU A 37 -26.23 4.58 -10.21
C LEU A 37 -25.15 3.70 -10.84
N LEU A 38 -25.21 3.49 -12.17
CA LEU A 38 -24.17 2.77 -12.92
C LEU A 38 -22.84 3.53 -12.89
N GLU A 39 -22.84 4.84 -13.12
CA GLU A 39 -21.64 5.66 -13.05
C GLU A 39 -21.02 5.67 -11.66
N ILE A 40 -21.82 5.79 -10.60
CA ILE A 40 -21.34 5.70 -9.20
C ILE A 40 -20.68 4.34 -8.96
N LYS A 41 -21.29 3.25 -9.45
CA LYS A 41 -20.74 1.89 -9.31
C LYS A 41 -19.41 1.73 -10.06
N ILE A 42 -19.31 2.30 -11.26
CA ILE A 42 -18.07 2.31 -12.06
C ILE A 42 -16.97 3.11 -11.35
N GLN A 43 -17.29 4.29 -10.79
CA GLN A 43 -16.32 5.10 -10.05
C GLN A 43 -15.82 4.39 -8.79
N ASN A 44 -16.71 3.73 -8.06
CA ASN A 44 -16.33 2.97 -6.87
C ASN A 44 -15.45 1.76 -7.23
N TYR A 45 -15.78 1.05 -8.31
CA TYR A 45 -14.95 -0.05 -8.83
C TYR A 45 -13.55 0.43 -9.25
N LYS A 46 -13.47 1.56 -9.97
CA LYS A 46 -12.19 2.19 -10.34
C LYS A 46 -11.36 2.55 -9.11
N LYS A 47 -11.98 3.12 -8.08
CA LYS A 47 -11.32 3.44 -6.81
C LYS A 47 -10.70 2.18 -6.19
N CYS A 48 -11.49 1.12 -6.00
CA CYS A 48 -11.00 -0.14 -5.46
C CYS A 48 -9.84 -0.74 -6.27
N ASN A 49 -9.91 -0.71 -7.61
CA ASN A 49 -8.86 -1.26 -8.45
C ASN A 49 -7.54 -0.46 -8.36
N ILE A 50 -7.61 0.87 -8.28
CA ILE A 50 -6.43 1.72 -8.13
C ILE A 50 -5.77 1.48 -6.76
N PHE A 51 -6.56 1.38 -5.68
CA PHE A 51 -6.05 1.03 -4.35
C PHE A 51 -5.36 -0.34 -4.33
N ALA A 52 -5.99 -1.36 -4.93
CA ALA A 52 -5.40 -2.69 -5.02
C ALA A 52 -4.06 -2.69 -5.79
N ALA A 53 -3.99 -1.97 -6.91
CA ALA A 53 -2.77 -1.82 -7.67
C ALA A 53 -1.66 -1.07 -6.90
N ALA A 54 -2.03 -0.02 -6.16
CA ALA A 54 -1.09 0.75 -5.36
C ALA A 54 -0.49 -0.07 -4.20
N ILE A 55 -1.31 -0.87 -3.51
CA ILE A 55 -0.86 -1.77 -2.44
C ILE A 55 0.12 -2.82 -3.00
N ALA A 56 -0.23 -3.47 -4.12
CA ALA A 56 0.65 -4.46 -4.75
C ALA A 56 2.01 -3.86 -5.18
N ALA A 57 2.01 -2.62 -5.68
CA ALA A 57 3.24 -1.91 -6.01
C ALA A 57 4.06 -1.54 -4.75
N ALA A 58 3.39 -1.14 -3.67
CA ALA A 58 4.02 -0.84 -2.39
C ALA A 58 4.68 -2.08 -1.79
N GLU A 59 4.00 -3.23 -1.75
CA GLU A 59 4.54 -4.50 -1.27
C GLU A 59 5.76 -4.95 -2.07
N LYS A 60 5.72 -4.83 -3.41
CA LYS A 60 6.86 -5.17 -4.26
C LYS A 60 8.07 -4.28 -3.99
N THR A 61 7.82 -2.98 -3.77
CA THR A 61 8.88 -2.01 -3.48
C THR A 61 9.45 -2.23 -2.07
N GLY A 62 8.58 -2.46 -1.09
CA GLY A 62 8.94 -2.79 0.28
C GLY A 62 9.76 -4.07 0.35
N ALA A 63 9.37 -5.13 -0.35
CA ALA A 63 10.14 -6.38 -0.42
C ALA A 63 11.54 -6.17 -1.02
N ALA A 64 11.67 -5.40 -2.10
CA ALA A 64 12.96 -5.11 -2.72
C ALA A 64 13.89 -4.30 -1.80
N GLN A 65 13.36 -3.27 -1.14
CA GLN A 65 14.13 -2.45 -0.19
C GLN A 65 14.46 -3.22 1.09
N GLY A 66 13.52 -4.03 1.58
CA GLY A 66 13.72 -4.97 2.68
C GLY A 66 14.87 -5.93 2.40
N ALA A 67 14.87 -6.61 1.26
CA ALA A 67 15.95 -7.53 0.89
C ALA A 67 17.32 -6.83 0.83
N ALA A 68 17.38 -5.60 0.29
CA ALA A 68 18.61 -4.81 0.25
C ALA A 68 19.08 -4.41 1.67
N ALA A 69 18.16 -4.00 2.55
CA ALA A 69 18.46 -3.66 3.93
C ALA A 69 18.92 -4.89 4.73
N GLY A 70 18.25 -6.03 4.56
CA GLY A 70 18.63 -7.31 5.16
C GLY A 70 20.02 -7.76 4.75
N MET A 71 20.34 -7.72 3.46
CA MET A 71 21.69 -8.02 2.95
C MET A 71 22.75 -7.12 3.55
N LYS A 72 22.49 -5.81 3.63
CA LYS A 72 23.40 -4.84 4.24
C LYS A 72 23.62 -5.13 5.72
N ALA A 73 22.53 -5.32 6.48
CA ALA A 73 22.59 -5.59 7.91
C ALA A 73 23.30 -6.92 8.22
N GLY A 74 23.01 -7.98 7.46
CA GLY A 74 23.69 -9.27 7.58
C GLY A 74 25.20 -9.15 7.35
N LYS A 75 25.63 -8.43 6.31
CA LYS A 75 27.07 -8.18 6.06
C LYS A 75 27.74 -7.42 7.20
N PHE A 76 27.10 -6.38 7.75
CA PHE A 76 27.63 -5.66 8.91
C PHE A 76 27.71 -6.54 10.16
N ALA A 77 26.69 -7.34 10.42
CA ALA A 77 26.69 -8.29 11.55
C ALA A 77 27.86 -9.27 11.45
N VAL A 78 28.14 -9.82 10.26
CA VAL A 78 29.31 -10.67 10.02
C VAL A 78 30.61 -9.93 10.34
N ILE A 79 30.78 -8.68 9.87
CA ILE A 79 31.99 -7.88 10.13
C ILE A 79 32.19 -7.67 11.62
N GLU A 80 31.13 -7.32 12.36
CA GLU A 80 31.20 -7.12 13.80
C GLU A 80 31.52 -8.39 14.57
N SER A 81 30.89 -9.52 14.21
CA SER A 81 31.18 -10.81 14.82
C SER A 81 32.63 -11.24 14.55
N LEU A 82 33.14 -11.09 13.33
CA LEU A 82 34.53 -11.42 12.99
C LEU A 82 35.55 -10.51 13.68
N LYS A 83 35.22 -9.23 13.92
CA LYS A 83 36.03 -8.33 14.76
C LYS A 83 36.12 -8.84 16.20
N LYS A 84 35.00 -9.25 16.80
CA LYS A 84 34.97 -9.85 18.15
C LYS A 84 35.75 -11.17 18.25
N LEU A 85 35.88 -11.87 17.12
CA LEU A 85 36.68 -13.09 16.97
C LEU A 85 38.16 -12.82 16.61
N TYR A 86 38.62 -11.57 16.71
CA TYR A 86 40.01 -11.16 16.44
C TYR A 86 40.49 -11.31 14.99
N VAL A 87 39.60 -11.65 14.04
CA VAL A 87 39.96 -11.84 12.62
C VAL A 87 40.53 -10.56 12.00
N HIS A 88 40.08 -9.40 12.46
CA HIS A 88 40.51 -8.10 11.95
C HIS A 88 42.01 -7.83 12.14
N HIS A 89 42.64 -8.40 13.17
CA HIS A 89 44.07 -8.22 13.42
C HIS A 89 44.93 -8.93 12.37
N PHE A 90 44.46 -10.06 11.84
CA PHE A 90 45.18 -10.85 10.85
C PHE A 90 44.77 -10.51 9.42
N TRP A 91 43.57 -9.97 9.26
CA TRP A 91 43.00 -9.60 7.98
C TRP A 91 42.36 -8.21 8.05
N PRO A 92 43.16 -7.12 7.93
CA PRO A 92 42.65 -5.76 8.01
C PRO A 92 41.67 -5.39 6.89
N ALA A 93 41.87 -5.98 5.70
CA ALA A 93 41.02 -5.78 4.52
C ALA A 93 39.68 -6.56 4.55
N MET A 94 39.45 -7.36 5.61
CA MET A 94 38.26 -8.18 5.81
C MET A 94 36.93 -7.43 5.66
N PRO A 95 36.75 -6.21 6.22
CA PRO A 95 35.47 -5.50 6.10
C PRO A 95 35.08 -5.21 4.65
N ASN A 96 36.02 -4.73 3.83
CA ASN A 96 35.76 -4.41 2.42
C ASN A 96 35.45 -5.68 1.63
N TYR A 97 36.20 -6.76 1.87
CA TYR A 97 35.95 -8.05 1.25
C TYR A 97 34.53 -8.56 1.54
N ILE A 98 34.07 -8.47 2.79
CA ILE A 98 32.72 -8.92 3.19
C ILE A 98 31.63 -8.06 2.57
N LEU A 99 31.86 -6.74 2.45
CA LEU A 99 30.93 -5.83 1.79
C LEU A 99 30.76 -6.16 0.30
N GLU A 100 31.83 -6.61 -0.35
CA GLU A 100 31.85 -7.00 -1.77
C GLU A 100 31.28 -8.39 -2.05
N MET A 101 31.19 -9.28 -1.04
CA MET A 101 30.63 -10.63 -1.23
C MET A 101 29.20 -10.60 -1.78
N SER A 102 28.83 -11.62 -2.55
CA SER A 102 27.45 -11.79 -3.04
C SER A 102 26.44 -11.88 -1.90
N HIS A 103 26.75 -12.69 -0.89
CA HIS A 103 25.85 -12.95 0.23
C HIS A 103 26.62 -13.07 1.55
N TYR A 104 26.01 -12.65 2.67
CA TYR A 104 26.68 -12.73 3.98
C TYR A 104 26.96 -14.19 4.41
N ASN A 105 26.11 -15.14 4.02
CA ASN A 105 26.34 -16.60 4.24
C ASN A 105 27.61 -17.15 3.57
N ASP A 106 28.19 -16.44 2.58
CA ASP A 106 29.46 -16.86 1.99
C ASP A 106 30.62 -16.79 3.00
N VAL A 107 30.41 -16.16 4.17
CA VAL A 107 31.34 -16.21 5.31
C VAL A 107 31.69 -17.64 5.74
N ALA A 108 30.76 -18.58 5.64
CA ALA A 108 30.99 -19.99 5.98
C ALA A 108 32.07 -20.65 5.09
N LYS A 109 32.33 -20.09 3.90
CA LYS A 109 33.33 -20.58 2.94
C LYS A 109 34.71 -19.97 3.18
N LEU A 110 34.85 -19.01 4.09
CA LEU A 110 36.10 -18.27 4.32
C LEU A 110 37.10 -19.02 5.21
N THR A 111 36.83 -20.28 5.58
CA THR A 111 37.71 -21.08 6.44
C THR A 111 39.16 -21.07 5.94
N ALA A 112 39.39 -21.38 4.66
CA ALA A 112 40.73 -21.44 4.08
C ALA A 112 41.41 -20.07 4.10
N LEU A 113 40.67 -19.01 3.72
CA LEU A 113 41.19 -17.64 3.66
C LEU A 113 41.59 -17.11 5.04
N ILE A 114 40.73 -17.30 6.04
CA ILE A 114 40.99 -16.91 7.44
C ILE A 114 42.18 -17.70 7.98
N HIS A 115 42.27 -19.01 7.68
CA HIS A 115 43.39 -19.84 8.10
C HIS A 115 44.72 -19.34 7.51
N THR A 116 44.76 -18.97 6.22
CA THR A 116 45.97 -18.43 5.58
C THR A 116 46.41 -17.10 6.21
N HIS A 117 45.48 -16.17 6.44
CA HIS A 117 45.81 -14.89 7.09
C HIS A 117 46.34 -15.10 8.51
N LYS A 118 45.71 -15.99 9.28
CA LYS A 118 46.18 -16.36 10.61
C LYS A 118 47.56 -16.99 10.56
N TYR A 119 47.77 -17.99 9.69
CA TYR A 119 49.04 -18.69 9.56
C TYR A 119 50.18 -17.72 9.24
N ASN A 120 50.02 -16.86 8.23
CA ASN A 120 51.02 -15.87 7.86
C ASN A 120 51.29 -14.83 8.96
N ALA A 121 50.31 -14.52 9.81
CA ALA A 121 50.51 -13.57 10.89
C ALA A 121 51.21 -14.21 12.11
N CYS A 122 50.88 -15.46 12.44
CA CYS A 122 51.33 -16.18 13.63
C CYS A 122 52.63 -16.95 13.44
N ASP A 123 52.96 -17.38 12.21
CA ASP A 123 54.19 -18.13 11.89
C ASP A 123 55.39 -17.19 11.71
N VAL A 124 55.13 -15.96 11.26
CA VAL A 124 56.17 -15.00 10.84
C VAL A 124 56.53 -14.03 11.97
N ASN A 125 55.66 -13.82 12.95
CA ASN A 125 55.87 -12.88 14.06
C ASN A 125 56.02 -13.62 15.40
N MET A 126 57.21 -13.54 16.00
CA MET A 126 57.50 -14.08 17.34
C MET A 126 57.25 -13.08 18.47
N ASP A 127 56.57 -11.96 18.18
CA ASP A 127 56.23 -10.97 19.19
C ASP A 127 55.20 -11.53 20.18
N GLU A 128 55.43 -11.38 21.48
CA GLU A 128 54.57 -11.92 22.54
C GLU A 128 53.13 -11.42 22.43
N SER A 129 52.91 -10.18 21.99
CA SER A 129 51.57 -9.61 21.79
C SER A 129 50.84 -10.26 20.61
N PHE A 130 51.58 -10.61 19.55
CA PHE A 130 51.02 -11.35 18.41
C PHE A 130 50.66 -12.78 18.79
N GLN A 131 51.53 -13.46 19.55
CA GLN A 131 51.25 -14.82 20.00
C GLN A 131 50.03 -14.88 20.95
N ALA A 132 49.83 -13.84 21.77
CA ALA A 132 48.63 -13.69 22.57
C ALA A 132 47.37 -13.57 21.71
N MET A 133 47.40 -12.79 20.62
CA MET A 133 46.28 -12.68 19.67
C MET A 133 46.00 -14.02 18.97
N CYS A 134 47.04 -14.74 18.56
CA CYS A 134 46.91 -16.08 17.94
C CYS A 134 46.24 -17.08 18.89
N THR A 135 46.63 -17.03 20.16
CA THR A 135 46.02 -17.88 21.21
C THR A 135 44.56 -17.50 21.46
N GLN A 136 44.23 -16.20 21.50
CA GLN A 136 42.84 -15.75 21.66
C GLN A 136 41.96 -16.19 20.49
N PHE A 137 42.48 -16.11 19.26
CA PHE A 137 41.79 -16.65 18.09
C PHE A 137 41.48 -18.14 18.29
N ASP A 138 42.47 -18.96 18.66
CA ASP A 138 42.27 -20.40 18.82
C ASP A 138 41.25 -20.75 19.91
N ILE A 139 41.22 -19.99 21.00
CA ILE A 139 40.19 -20.14 22.05
C ILE A 139 38.80 -19.80 21.49
N LYS A 140 38.66 -18.66 20.79
CA LYS A 140 37.37 -18.18 20.26
C LYS A 140 36.81 -19.07 19.14
N PHE A 141 37.68 -19.67 18.35
CA PHE A 141 37.32 -20.65 17.31
C PHE A 141 37.21 -22.09 17.84
N GLY A 142 37.41 -22.30 19.15
CA GLY A 142 37.30 -23.60 19.80
C GLY A 142 38.43 -24.59 19.44
N VAL A 143 39.49 -24.11 18.81
CA VAL A 143 40.67 -24.92 18.46
C VAL A 143 41.40 -25.36 19.73
N THR A 144 41.58 -24.44 20.69
CA THR A 144 42.15 -24.72 22.02
C THR A 144 41.10 -24.56 23.12
N LYS A 145 41.37 -25.14 24.30
CA LYS A 145 40.57 -24.91 25.51
C LYS A 145 40.86 -23.51 26.06
N ALA A 146 40.12 -23.10 27.09
CA ALA A 146 40.31 -21.81 27.77
C ALA A 146 41.70 -21.64 28.42
N ASP A 147 42.47 -22.73 28.53
CA ASP A 147 43.87 -22.74 28.96
C ASP A 147 44.85 -22.27 27.86
N GLY A 148 44.36 -22.03 26.64
CA GLY A 148 45.15 -21.56 25.48
C GLY A 148 46.14 -22.57 24.90
N SER A 149 46.26 -23.75 25.49
CA SER A 149 47.36 -24.69 25.21
C SER A 149 46.88 -26.10 24.88
N THR A 150 45.78 -26.55 25.48
CA THR A 150 45.23 -27.86 25.18
C THR A 150 44.35 -27.79 23.93
N PHE A 151 44.76 -28.49 22.86
CA PHE A 151 43.94 -28.63 21.67
C PHE A 151 42.64 -29.39 21.97
N ARG A 152 41.51 -28.82 21.52
CA ARG A 152 40.17 -29.42 21.60
C ARG A 152 39.71 -29.92 20.25
N PHE A 153 39.87 -29.10 19.21
CA PHE A 153 39.49 -29.42 17.85
C PHE A 153 40.62 -29.05 16.88
N LEU A 154 40.73 -29.78 15.77
CA LEU A 154 41.59 -29.34 14.67
C LEU A 154 41.00 -28.04 14.07
N PRO A 155 41.83 -27.10 13.60
CA PRO A 155 41.36 -25.87 12.95
C PRO A 155 40.36 -26.11 11.82
N ARG A 156 40.52 -27.23 11.09
CA ARG A 156 39.61 -27.68 10.03
C ARG A 156 38.16 -27.94 10.50
N TYR A 157 37.94 -28.20 11.79
CA TYR A 157 36.61 -28.44 12.35
C TYR A 157 36.10 -27.28 13.20
N GLY A 158 36.97 -26.64 13.98
CA GLY A 158 36.58 -25.50 14.83
C GLY A 158 36.21 -24.25 14.03
N VAL A 159 37.01 -23.93 13.01
CA VAL A 159 36.82 -22.70 12.23
C VAL A 159 35.50 -22.69 11.46
N PRO A 160 35.15 -23.71 10.66
CA PRO A 160 33.85 -23.75 9.98
C PRO A 160 32.68 -23.64 10.95
N LYS A 161 32.77 -24.29 12.12
CA LYS A 161 31.66 -24.32 13.07
C LYS A 161 31.32 -22.93 13.61
N VAL A 162 32.33 -22.12 13.91
CA VAL A 162 32.10 -20.75 14.36
C VAL A 162 31.62 -19.87 13.21
N LEU A 163 32.13 -20.05 11.98
CA LEU A 163 31.64 -19.30 10.82
C LEU A 163 30.19 -19.64 10.48
N GLU A 164 29.75 -20.88 10.66
CA GLU A 164 28.33 -21.28 10.57
C GLU A 164 27.47 -20.53 11.59
N ASN A 165 27.92 -20.44 12.85
CA ASN A 165 27.20 -19.70 13.88
C ASN A 165 27.14 -18.20 13.56
N VAL A 166 28.23 -17.62 13.05
CA VAL A 166 28.27 -16.22 12.59
C VAL A 166 27.30 -15.99 11.44
N ALA A 167 27.23 -16.93 10.48
CA ALA A 167 26.26 -16.87 9.39
C ALA A 167 24.81 -16.93 9.92
N ALA A 168 24.53 -17.78 10.91
CA ALA A 168 23.22 -17.90 11.53
C ALA A 168 22.81 -16.62 12.30
N GLU A 169 23.72 -16.02 13.08
CA GLU A 169 23.49 -14.74 13.75
C GLU A 169 23.25 -13.59 12.75
N ALA A 170 24.02 -13.58 11.66
CA ALA A 170 23.86 -12.63 10.58
C ALA A 170 22.52 -12.83 9.85
N GLU A 171 22.06 -14.06 9.68
CA GLU A 171 20.74 -14.35 9.10
C GLU A 171 19.59 -13.82 9.97
N LEU A 172 19.69 -13.97 11.29
CA LEU A 172 18.69 -13.39 12.21
C LEU A 172 18.65 -11.87 12.09
N THR A 173 19.83 -11.23 12.04
CA THR A 173 19.95 -9.78 11.90
C THR A 173 19.44 -9.30 10.53
N ALA A 174 19.74 -10.03 9.47
CA ALA A 174 19.29 -9.75 8.11
C ALA A 174 17.77 -9.84 8.01
N LYS A 175 17.15 -10.91 8.53
CA LYS A 175 15.69 -11.08 8.52
C LYS A 175 14.97 -10.00 9.32
N ALA A 176 15.53 -9.61 10.47
CA ALA A 176 14.97 -8.52 11.27
C ALA A 176 15.00 -7.19 10.53
N ALA A 177 16.12 -6.85 9.89
CA ALA A 177 16.25 -5.62 9.11
C ALA A 177 15.38 -5.64 7.84
N GLU A 178 15.28 -6.77 7.16
CA GLU A 178 14.41 -6.96 6.00
C GLU A 178 12.94 -6.74 6.36
N ALA A 179 12.47 -7.39 7.43
CA ALA A 179 11.09 -7.25 7.87
C ALA A 179 10.78 -5.80 8.30
N ALA A 180 11.69 -5.16 9.04
CA ALA A 180 11.52 -3.79 9.51
C ALA A 180 11.44 -2.80 8.35
N GLU A 181 12.38 -2.86 7.39
CA GLU A 181 12.41 -1.91 6.27
C GLU A 181 11.26 -2.20 5.28
N SER A 182 10.96 -3.46 5.00
CA SER A 182 9.82 -3.83 4.14
C SER A 182 8.50 -3.30 4.68
N ALA A 183 8.26 -3.47 5.99
CA ALA A 183 7.05 -2.96 6.63
C ALA A 183 6.98 -1.43 6.59
N LYS A 184 8.09 -0.75 6.92
CA LYS A 184 8.19 0.71 6.91
C LYS A 184 7.91 1.29 5.52
N VAL A 185 8.61 0.81 4.49
CA VAL A 185 8.48 1.30 3.11
C VAL A 185 7.09 1.03 2.56
N THR A 186 6.53 -0.15 2.83
CA THR A 186 5.17 -0.48 2.42
C THR A 186 4.16 0.46 3.10
N ALA A 187 4.30 0.73 4.39
CA ALA A 187 3.44 1.66 5.11
C ALA A 187 3.54 3.09 4.55
N GLU A 188 4.77 3.60 4.35
CA GLU A 188 5.00 4.95 3.81
C GLU A 188 4.40 5.11 2.41
N ILE A 189 4.61 4.15 1.52
CA ILE A 189 4.06 4.19 0.15
C ILE A 189 2.54 4.07 0.18
N THR A 190 1.97 3.17 0.98
CA THR A 190 0.52 3.00 1.06
C THR A 190 -0.17 4.23 1.64
N GLU A 191 0.40 4.89 2.64
CA GLU A 191 -0.12 6.14 3.19
C GLU A 191 -0.10 7.26 2.14
N GLN A 192 1.03 7.45 1.46
CA GLN A 192 1.17 8.45 0.40
C GLN A 192 0.19 8.20 -0.75
N GLN A 193 0.11 6.95 -1.23
CA GLN A 193 -0.80 6.58 -2.31
C GLN A 193 -2.27 6.75 -1.88
N THR A 194 -2.61 6.40 -0.64
CA THR A 194 -3.97 6.60 -0.10
C THR A 194 -4.34 8.07 -0.10
N ALA A 195 -3.47 8.95 0.41
CA ALA A 195 -3.70 10.39 0.41
C ALA A 195 -3.87 10.96 -1.00
N LEU A 196 -3.04 10.53 -1.95
CA LEU A 196 -3.13 10.96 -3.35
C LEU A 196 -4.41 10.49 -4.04
N ILE A 197 -4.79 9.22 -3.82
CA ILE A 197 -6.02 8.65 -4.38
C ILE A 197 -7.24 9.36 -3.77
N GLU A 198 -7.28 9.54 -2.46
CA GLU A 198 -8.39 10.26 -1.79
C GLU A 198 -8.50 11.71 -2.27
N ALA A 199 -7.39 12.44 -2.40
CA ALA A 199 -7.38 13.79 -2.95
C ALA A 199 -7.95 13.85 -4.38
N GLY A 200 -7.51 12.94 -5.25
CA GLY A 200 -8.00 12.85 -6.63
C GLY A 200 -9.49 12.48 -6.74
N PHE A 201 -9.95 11.54 -5.91
CA PHE A 201 -11.36 11.14 -5.88
C PHE A 201 -12.26 12.20 -5.24
N ASN A 202 -11.85 12.88 -4.18
CA ASN A 202 -12.63 13.95 -3.56
C ASN A 202 -12.88 15.11 -4.53
N SER A 203 -11.87 15.47 -5.33
CA SER A 203 -12.03 16.45 -6.41
C SER A 203 -13.11 16.01 -7.43
N SER A 204 -13.06 14.73 -7.84
CA SER A 204 -14.01 14.16 -8.80
C SER A 204 -15.45 14.05 -8.24
N ILE A 205 -15.62 13.68 -6.97
CA ILE A 205 -16.93 13.58 -6.31
C ILE A 205 -17.57 14.96 -6.13
N THR A 206 -16.77 16.00 -5.85
CA THR A 206 -17.27 17.37 -5.71
C THR A 206 -17.89 17.86 -7.02
N SER A 207 -17.27 17.52 -8.15
CA SER A 207 -17.81 17.82 -9.49
C SER A 207 -19.17 17.14 -9.75
N ILE A 208 -19.30 15.86 -9.39
CA ILE A 208 -20.55 15.09 -9.56
C ILE A 208 -21.66 15.65 -8.65
N ASN A 209 -21.35 15.96 -7.39
CA ASN A 209 -22.32 16.51 -6.45
C ASN A 209 -22.80 17.91 -6.87
N ALA A 210 -21.92 18.75 -7.42
CA ALA A 210 -22.28 20.06 -7.94
C ALA A 210 -23.32 19.96 -9.08
N SER A 211 -23.16 18.98 -9.99
CA SER A 211 -24.14 18.68 -11.04
C SER A 211 -25.52 18.28 -10.48
N ILE A 212 -25.56 17.42 -9.46
CA ILE A 212 -26.82 16.99 -8.83
C ILE A 212 -27.53 18.16 -8.15
N VAL A 213 -26.79 18.97 -7.37
CA VAL A 213 -27.34 20.15 -6.70
C VAL A 213 -27.90 21.13 -7.73
N ALA A 214 -27.21 21.36 -8.84
CA ALA A 214 -27.69 22.21 -9.92
C ALA A 214 -29.03 21.73 -10.51
N ILE A 215 -29.18 20.42 -10.77
CA ILE A 215 -30.44 19.84 -11.28
C ILE A 215 -31.58 20.03 -10.26
N VAL A 216 -31.32 19.82 -8.96
CA VAL A 216 -32.32 20.00 -7.90
C VAL A 216 -32.78 21.46 -7.81
N VAL A 217 -31.85 22.42 -7.93
CA VAL A 217 -32.15 23.86 -7.92
C VAL A 217 -33.04 24.24 -9.11
N ILE A 218 -32.73 23.77 -10.32
CA ILE A 218 -33.55 24.03 -11.52
C ILE A 218 -34.99 23.50 -11.33
N VAL A 219 -35.14 22.28 -10.79
CA VAL A 219 -36.47 21.69 -10.54
C VAL A 219 -37.25 22.49 -9.49
N LEU A 220 -36.60 22.95 -8.41
CA LEU A 220 -37.23 23.80 -7.39
C LEU A 220 -37.78 25.11 -7.97
N ILE A 221 -37.02 25.78 -8.83
CA ILE A 221 -37.45 27.01 -9.49
C ILE A 221 -38.71 26.78 -10.33
N MET A 222 -38.74 25.68 -11.11
CA MET A 222 -39.93 25.33 -11.91
C MET A 222 -41.17 25.07 -11.05
N VAL A 223 -41.01 24.42 -9.89
CA VAL A 223 -42.12 24.13 -8.97
C VAL A 223 -42.66 25.42 -8.35
N ILE A 224 -41.80 26.34 -7.92
CA ILE A 224 -42.22 27.62 -7.35
C ILE A 224 -43.01 28.44 -8.39
N ILE A 225 -42.48 28.61 -9.60
CA ILE A 225 -43.17 29.33 -10.68
C ILE A 225 -44.49 28.64 -11.03
N TYR A 226 -44.50 27.31 -11.12
CA TYR A 226 -45.72 26.53 -11.39
C TYR A 226 -46.79 26.75 -10.31
N LEU A 227 -46.41 26.73 -9.02
CA LEU A 227 -47.34 26.97 -7.92
C LEU A 227 -47.95 28.37 -8.00
N ILE A 228 -47.13 29.39 -8.31
CA ILE A 228 -47.60 30.77 -8.50
C ILE A 228 -48.61 30.83 -9.66
N LEU A 229 -48.28 30.25 -10.82
CA LEU A 229 -49.15 30.24 -11.99
C LEU A 229 -50.46 29.48 -11.74
N ARG A 230 -50.39 28.33 -11.05
CA ARG A 230 -51.56 27.52 -10.68
C ARG A 230 -52.47 28.25 -9.71
N TYR A 231 -51.88 28.92 -8.72
CA TYR A 231 -52.62 29.73 -7.76
C TYR A 231 -53.33 30.90 -8.45
N ARG A 232 -52.64 31.61 -9.35
CA ARG A 232 -53.24 32.70 -10.15
C ARG A 232 -54.42 32.23 -11.01
N ARG A 233 -54.30 31.08 -11.69
CA ARG A 233 -55.41 30.53 -12.50
C ARG A 233 -56.62 30.18 -11.62
N LYS A 234 -56.42 29.54 -10.47
CA LYS A 234 -57.54 29.23 -9.55
C LYS A 234 -58.22 30.50 -9.02
N LYS A 235 -57.46 31.55 -8.70
CA LYS A 235 -58.03 32.83 -8.23
C LYS A 235 -58.85 33.51 -9.33
N LYS A 236 -58.41 33.44 -10.61
CA LYS A 236 -59.22 33.94 -11.74
C LYS A 236 -60.54 33.19 -11.90
N MET A 237 -60.55 31.86 -11.76
CA MET A 237 -61.78 31.06 -11.89
C MET A 237 -62.78 31.30 -10.74
N LYS A 238 -62.29 31.49 -9.50
CA LYS A 238 -63.16 31.82 -8.36
C LYS A 238 -63.87 33.17 -8.53
N LYS A 239 -63.17 34.18 -9.07
CA LYS A 239 -63.79 35.48 -9.38
C LYS A 239 -64.88 35.34 -10.44
N LYS A 240 -64.66 34.56 -11.51
CA LYS A 240 -65.66 34.36 -12.56
C LYS A 240 -66.98 33.74 -12.06
N LEU A 241 -66.92 32.81 -11.11
CA LEU A 241 -68.12 32.20 -10.51
C LEU A 241 -68.94 33.20 -9.68
N GLN A 242 -68.30 34.15 -9.02
CA GLN A 242 -69.01 35.20 -8.28
C GLN A 242 -69.69 36.21 -9.21
N TYR A 243 -69.06 36.56 -10.34
CA TYR A 243 -69.70 37.42 -11.35
C TYR A 243 -70.94 36.78 -11.99
N ILE A 244 -70.94 35.47 -12.26
CA ILE A 244 -72.11 34.78 -12.82
C ILE A 244 -73.28 34.79 -11.82
N LYS A 245 -73.00 34.63 -10.52
CA LYS A 245 -74.05 34.66 -9.49
C LYS A 245 -74.66 36.05 -9.27
N LEU A 246 -73.92 37.13 -9.54
CA LEU A 246 -74.42 38.51 -9.41
C LEU A 246 -75.25 38.98 -10.61
N LEU A 247 -75.28 38.22 -11.70
CA LEU A 247 -75.99 38.54 -12.95
C LEU A 247 -77.27 37.70 -13.14
N ASP A 248 -77.54 36.79 -12.22
CA ASP A 248 -78.67 35.84 -12.24
C ASP A 248 -79.77 36.21 -11.21
N GLU A 249 -79.58 37.34 -10.51
CA GLU A 249 -80.59 38.07 -9.72
C GLU A 249 -80.97 39.35 -10.47
#